data_AF-A0A5E4K855-F1
#
_entry.id   AF-A0A5E4K855-F1
#
_cell.length_a   1.000
_cell.length_b   1.000
_cell.length_c   1.000
_cell.angle_alpha   90.00
_cell.angle_beta   90.00
_cell.angle_gamma   90.00
#
_symmetry.space_group_name_H-M   'P 1'
#
loop_
_entity.id
_entity.type
_entity.pdbx_description
1 polymer ?
#
loop_
_entity_poly.entity_id
_entity_poly.type
_entity_poly.pdbx_seq_one_letter_code
_entity_poly.pdbx_strand_id
1 'polypeptide(L)'
;MITTPESTDSLLCRSSNIFENLKAVVIDEIHLLDGTPRGDQMRILLQRIRKIKKENLNFYAVSATLHDPTAMGARYFSDFNVVYVKGKRNIEHYLWKFDENIIDTIINEFKRRKINKAIFFCNTRREVEKFGKKLKESYLLDKICIHHGSLSKKERENSEKIMKGNNSMFCVATMTLELGIDIGDVDAIVLVGPPYDLNSLLQRIGRGNRRKGGYTLSYGVYKNNWERNFFESLFNSAVCGEIGKENYTPCISVTVQQILSYLCEKKNGVSLGSLSSNIKPILNDKKQLSAIMNHLSEKSFVKSIDSHYYATEKTYDLFEYGYIHSNLDIKNDEFQVIDVITNAIIGTIENPSSQFMLNGKIWQIVNQINKKIYVKRIDNRKLDSNVFLSKGGIHWNYFTGQTIKKSIFPDVSLNEIPFYSDSEEIYVCHFMGPLYGFMWQEILKIVGVNEAIDIQGTILITKDKHIFDVGNINETIFMETISKKYTEIEHFLNKGSFYYLLPRDMKIKSTSLAVNMNNFINIINSIKFKEIRKEDYDQKLLSLINM
;
A
#
# COMPACT_ATOMS: atom_id res chain seq x y z
N MET A 1 26.52 6.20 4.03
CA MET A 1 25.63 6.44 2.87
C MET A 1 24.21 6.11 3.29
N ILE A 2 23.26 7.02 3.09
CA ILE A 2 21.82 6.78 3.28
C ILE A 2 21.20 6.76 1.88
N THR A 3 20.40 5.74 1.58
CA THR A 3 19.92 5.48 0.22
C THR A 3 18.60 4.70 0.27
N THR A 4 17.90 4.60 -0.87
CA THR A 4 16.71 3.75 -1.06
C THR A 4 17.09 2.47 -1.83
N PRO A 5 16.22 1.44 -1.89
CA PRO A 5 16.46 0.28 -2.76
C PRO A 5 16.73 0.69 -4.21
N GLU A 6 15.95 1.63 -4.74
CA GLU A 6 16.06 2.12 -6.12
C GLU A 6 17.40 2.84 -6.36
N SER A 7 17.77 3.73 -5.45
CA SER A 7 19.05 4.45 -5.54
C SER A 7 20.24 3.51 -5.36
N THR A 8 20.10 2.46 -4.53
CA THR A 8 21.12 1.41 -4.36
C THR A 8 21.31 0.60 -5.63
N ASP A 9 20.24 0.24 -6.32
CA ASP A 9 20.29 -0.42 -7.61
C ASP A 9 21.00 0.45 -8.66
N SER A 10 20.68 1.74 -8.70
CA SER A 10 21.36 2.69 -9.58
C SER A 10 22.85 2.80 -9.29
N LEU A 11 23.24 2.85 -8.01
CA LEU A 11 24.64 2.85 -7.60
C LEU A 11 25.36 1.54 -7.96
N LEU A 12 24.72 0.39 -7.86
CA LEU A 12 25.31 -0.88 -8.31
C LEU A 12 25.61 -0.84 -9.82
N CYS A 13 24.70 -0.31 -10.62
CA CYS A 13 24.90 -0.20 -12.07
C CYS A 13 25.98 0.83 -12.45
N ARG A 14 26.03 1.98 -11.76
CA ARG A 14 26.92 3.10 -12.13
C ARG A 14 28.31 3.04 -11.47
N SER A 15 28.37 2.54 -10.23
CA SER A 15 29.57 2.61 -9.37
C SER A 15 29.64 1.42 -8.39
N SER A 16 29.59 0.19 -8.88
CA SER A 16 29.61 -1.02 -8.03
C SER A 16 30.81 -1.11 -7.07
N ASN A 17 31.94 -0.49 -7.41
CA ASN A 17 33.15 -0.46 -6.60
C ASN A 17 32.98 0.23 -5.23
N ILE A 18 31.99 1.11 -5.06
CA ILE A 18 31.72 1.76 -3.75
C ILE A 18 31.35 0.73 -2.65
N PHE A 19 30.91 -0.46 -3.05
CA PHE A 19 30.49 -1.52 -2.14
C PHE A 19 31.63 -2.47 -1.72
N GLU A 20 32.82 -2.37 -2.32
CA GLU A 20 33.97 -3.26 -2.04
C GLU A 20 34.51 -3.13 -0.60
N ASN A 21 34.35 -1.95 -0.01
CA ASN A 21 34.77 -1.63 1.36
C ASN A 21 33.61 -1.56 2.35
N LEU A 22 32.41 -1.97 1.94
CA LEU A 22 31.23 -1.97 2.79
C LEU A 22 31.42 -2.92 3.99
N LYS A 23 31.10 -2.41 5.19
CA LYS A 23 31.20 -3.16 6.46
C LYS A 23 29.85 -3.52 7.07
N ALA A 24 28.84 -2.70 6.81
CA ALA A 24 27.51 -2.92 7.34
C ALA A 24 26.43 -2.42 6.37
N VAL A 25 25.29 -3.11 6.35
CA VAL A 25 24.03 -2.65 5.77
C VAL A 25 22.98 -2.59 6.88
N VAL A 26 22.35 -1.43 7.01
CA VAL A 26 21.21 -1.23 7.92
C VAL A 26 19.96 -1.07 7.08
N ILE A 27 18.96 -1.93 7.31
CA ILE A 27 17.65 -1.88 6.67
C ILE A 27 16.67 -1.41 7.75
N ASP A 28 16.38 -0.12 7.72
CA ASP A 28 15.39 0.46 8.61
C ASP A 28 13.96 0.17 8.12
N GLU A 29 13.04 0.00 9.06
CA GLU A 29 11.62 -0.29 8.82
C GLU A 29 11.36 -1.41 7.80
N ILE A 30 12.05 -2.55 7.94
CA ILE A 30 12.00 -3.66 6.97
C ILE A 30 10.58 -4.20 6.70
N HIS A 31 9.65 -4.02 7.65
CA HIS A 31 8.24 -4.41 7.48
C HIS A 31 7.50 -3.64 6.38
N LEU A 32 8.05 -2.50 5.92
CA LEU A 32 7.52 -1.73 4.79
C LEU A 32 8.00 -2.25 3.44
N LEU A 33 9.12 -2.96 3.46
CA LEU A 33 9.74 -3.53 2.28
C LEU A 33 9.27 -4.97 2.08
N ASP A 34 9.29 -5.77 3.15
CA ASP A 34 8.90 -7.18 3.11
C ASP A 34 7.47 -7.37 2.58
N GLY A 35 7.28 -8.38 1.73
CA GLY A 35 6.00 -8.61 1.05
C GLY A 35 5.69 -7.66 -0.12
N THR A 36 6.57 -6.69 -0.43
CA THR A 36 6.39 -5.76 -1.55
C THR A 36 7.40 -6.00 -2.67
N PRO A 37 7.14 -5.51 -3.90
CA PRO A 37 8.14 -5.54 -4.98
C PRO A 37 9.47 -4.85 -4.61
N ARG A 38 9.43 -3.84 -3.73
CA ARG A 38 10.62 -3.14 -3.25
C ARG A 38 11.46 -3.99 -2.31
N GLY A 39 10.82 -4.81 -1.46
CA GLY A 39 11.53 -5.78 -0.61
C GLY A 39 12.17 -6.89 -1.43
N ASP A 40 11.46 -7.39 -2.43
CA ASP A 40 12.02 -8.39 -3.34
C ASP A 40 13.20 -7.85 -4.16
N GLN A 41 13.11 -6.58 -4.59
CA GLN A 41 14.23 -5.89 -5.20
C GLN A 41 15.40 -5.85 -4.21
N MET A 42 15.16 -5.37 -2.98
CA MET A 42 16.18 -5.29 -1.93
C MET A 42 16.85 -6.64 -1.68
N ARG A 43 16.11 -7.74 -1.65
CA ARG A 43 16.68 -9.10 -1.46
C ARG A 43 17.65 -9.48 -2.58
N ILE A 44 17.34 -9.13 -3.83
CA ILE A 44 18.27 -9.33 -4.96
C ILE A 44 19.47 -8.37 -4.88
N LEU A 45 19.27 -7.12 -4.47
CA LEU A 45 20.37 -6.16 -4.29
C LEU A 45 21.34 -6.61 -3.20
N LEU A 46 20.83 -7.11 -2.06
CA LEU A 46 21.66 -7.70 -1.00
C LEU A 46 22.46 -8.90 -1.52
N GLN A 47 21.85 -9.74 -2.35
CA GLN A 47 22.52 -10.87 -2.99
C GLN A 47 23.65 -10.40 -3.93
N ARG A 48 23.44 -9.33 -4.71
CA ARG A 48 24.46 -8.72 -5.56
C ARG A 48 25.60 -8.13 -4.73
N ILE A 49 25.29 -7.39 -3.66
CA ILE A 49 26.28 -6.79 -2.74
C ILE A 49 27.14 -7.88 -2.08
N ARG A 50 26.54 -8.99 -1.62
CA ARG A 50 27.28 -10.13 -1.04
C ARG A 50 28.28 -10.77 -2.00
N LYS A 51 28.03 -10.70 -3.32
CA LYS A 51 28.97 -11.19 -4.33
C LYS A 51 30.15 -10.27 -4.54
N ILE A 52 29.95 -8.96 -4.37
CA ILE A 52 31.02 -7.95 -4.38
C ILE A 52 31.85 -8.07 -3.09
N LYS A 53 31.17 -8.10 -1.94
CA LYS A 53 31.80 -8.24 -0.62
C LYS A 53 31.52 -9.61 0.00
N LYS A 54 32.46 -10.55 -0.19
CA LYS A 54 32.31 -11.94 0.27
C LYS A 54 32.51 -12.14 1.77
N GLU A 55 33.26 -11.26 2.44
CA GLU A 55 33.64 -11.42 3.86
C GLU A 55 33.40 -10.15 4.68
N ASN A 56 33.10 -10.33 5.97
CA ASN A 56 33.00 -9.27 6.98
C ASN A 56 31.93 -8.19 6.70
N LEU A 57 30.79 -8.58 6.12
CA LEU A 57 29.63 -7.71 5.92
C LEU A 57 28.54 -8.02 6.94
N ASN A 58 28.27 -7.07 7.84
CA ASN A 58 27.21 -7.19 8.84
C ASN A 58 25.87 -6.67 8.29
N PHE A 59 24.78 -7.31 8.68
CA PHE A 59 23.43 -6.87 8.35
C PHE A 59 22.64 -6.57 9.61
N TYR A 60 21.96 -5.44 9.61
CA TYR A 60 21.05 -5.04 10.67
C TYR A 60 19.70 -4.72 10.04
N ALA A 61 18.63 -5.34 10.52
CA ALA A 61 17.26 -5.00 10.12
C ALA A 61 16.48 -4.52 11.33
N VAL A 62 15.78 -3.40 11.18
CA VAL A 62 15.00 -2.77 12.24
C VAL A 62 13.53 -2.75 11.84
N SER A 63 12.65 -3.03 12.80
CA SER A 63 11.21 -2.94 12.61
C SER A 63 10.51 -2.68 13.94
N ALA A 64 9.46 -1.86 13.92
CA ALA A 64 8.59 -1.64 15.08
C ALA A 64 7.59 -2.78 15.31
N THR A 65 7.09 -3.39 14.24
CA THR A 65 5.98 -4.37 14.28
C THR A 65 6.26 -5.51 13.32
N LEU A 66 6.39 -6.74 13.84
CA LEU A 66 6.50 -7.96 13.04
C LEU A 66 5.72 -9.07 13.71
N HIS A 67 4.83 -9.71 12.95
CA HIS A 67 4.16 -10.93 13.41
C HIS A 67 5.14 -12.11 13.52
N ASP A 68 5.98 -12.30 12.50
CA ASP A 68 6.95 -13.41 12.42
C ASP A 68 8.35 -12.88 12.03
N PRO A 69 9.14 -12.38 13.01
CA PRO A 69 10.47 -11.87 12.74
C PRO A 69 11.44 -12.95 12.25
N THR A 70 11.22 -14.21 12.61
CA THR A 70 12.05 -15.34 12.18
C THR A 70 11.84 -15.65 10.70
N ALA A 71 10.58 -15.78 10.26
CA ALA A 71 10.29 -16.01 8.84
C ALA A 71 10.76 -14.84 7.97
N MET A 72 10.61 -13.60 8.44
CA MET A 72 11.13 -12.42 7.76
C MET A 72 12.66 -12.45 7.70
N GLY A 73 13.35 -12.66 8.83
CA GLY A 73 14.81 -12.73 8.88
C GLY A 73 15.38 -13.77 7.91
N ALA A 74 14.77 -14.96 7.85
CA ALA A 74 15.16 -16.03 6.94
C ALA A 74 15.01 -15.68 5.45
N ARG A 75 14.13 -14.73 5.09
CA ARG A 75 13.99 -14.25 3.70
C ARG A 75 15.15 -13.38 3.25
N TYR A 76 15.77 -12.63 4.17
CA TYR A 76 16.82 -11.64 3.87
C TYR A 76 18.22 -12.12 4.22
N PHE A 77 18.36 -12.96 5.25
CA PHE A 77 19.64 -13.31 5.87
C PHE A 77 19.76 -14.83 5.99
N SER A 78 20.96 -15.35 5.74
CA SER A 78 21.28 -16.78 5.87
C SER A 78 21.58 -17.18 7.32
N ASP A 79 22.14 -16.26 8.10
CA ASP A 79 22.43 -16.40 9.53
C ASP A 79 22.07 -15.08 10.21
N PHE A 80 21.23 -15.14 11.24
CA PHE A 80 20.72 -13.96 11.94
C PHE A 80 20.23 -14.29 13.35
N ASN A 81 20.28 -13.29 14.22
CA ASN A 81 19.71 -13.34 15.56
C ASN A 81 18.55 -12.34 15.67
N VAL A 82 17.43 -12.78 16.23
CA VAL A 82 16.28 -11.90 16.50
C VAL A 82 16.45 -11.31 17.89
N VAL A 83 16.63 -9.99 17.95
CA VAL A 83 16.60 -9.24 19.21
C VAL A 83 15.22 -8.62 19.36
N TYR A 84 14.47 -9.07 20.36
CA TYR A 84 13.12 -8.57 20.63
C TYR A 84 13.07 -7.83 21.97
N VAL A 85 12.66 -6.57 21.93
CA VAL A 85 12.43 -5.76 23.13
C VAL A 85 10.92 -5.68 23.36
N LYS A 86 10.46 -6.27 24.47
CA LYS A 86 9.04 -6.20 24.87
C LYS A 86 8.69 -4.77 25.26
N GLY A 87 7.75 -4.18 24.54
CA GLY A 87 7.09 -2.94 24.93
C GLY A 87 5.61 -2.99 24.55
N LYS A 88 4.72 -3.12 25.54
CA LYS A 88 3.29 -2.87 25.30
C LYS A 88 3.07 -1.36 25.39
N ARG A 89 2.73 -0.72 24.28
CA ARG A 89 2.19 0.64 24.31
C ARG A 89 0.71 0.53 24.63
N ASN A 90 0.25 1.23 25.67
CA ASN A 90 -1.18 1.34 25.93
C ASN A 90 -1.79 2.25 24.87
N ILE A 91 -2.82 1.80 24.16
CA ILE A 91 -3.52 2.59 23.14
C ILE A 91 -4.82 3.11 23.77
N GLU A 92 -4.85 4.40 24.10
CA GLU A 92 -6.09 5.11 24.46
C GLU A 92 -6.72 5.62 23.15
N HIS A 93 -7.93 5.18 22.83
CA HIS A 93 -8.60 5.56 21.59
C HIS A 93 -10.06 5.99 21.78
N TYR A 94 -10.51 6.89 20.92
CA TYR A 94 -11.88 7.40 20.87
C TYR A 94 -12.36 7.54 19.44
N LEU A 95 -13.68 7.46 19.22
CA LEU A 95 -14.30 7.63 17.91
C LEU A 95 -15.22 8.84 17.88
N TRP A 96 -15.13 9.62 16.80
CA TRP A 96 -15.93 10.80 16.53
C TRP A 96 -16.64 10.68 15.20
N LYS A 97 -17.91 11.08 15.15
CA LYS A 97 -18.65 11.19 13.89
C LYS A 97 -18.17 12.43 13.13
N PHE A 98 -17.94 12.29 11.83
CA PHE A 98 -17.70 13.41 10.93
C PHE A 98 -19.04 14.11 10.66
N ASP A 99 -19.29 15.20 11.38
CA ASP A 99 -20.44 16.09 11.18
C ASP A 99 -19.99 17.55 11.03
N GLU A 100 -20.93 18.48 11.02
CA GLU A 100 -20.65 19.91 10.89
C GLU A 100 -19.85 20.48 12.07
N ASN A 101 -19.94 19.85 13.25
CA ASN A 101 -19.33 20.28 14.51
C ASN A 101 -17.99 19.56 14.79
N ILE A 102 -17.48 18.75 13.86
CA ILE A 102 -16.24 17.97 14.07
C ILE A 102 -15.05 18.87 14.44
N ILE A 103 -14.94 20.05 13.84
CA ILE A 103 -13.84 20.98 14.10
C ILE A 103 -13.93 21.51 15.55
N ASP A 104 -15.12 21.87 16.02
CA ASP A 104 -15.32 22.33 17.39
C ASP A 104 -15.08 21.21 18.40
N THR A 105 -15.50 19.98 18.08
CA THR A 105 -15.22 18.77 18.88
C THR A 105 -13.71 18.57 19.07
N ILE A 106 -12.94 18.65 17.98
CA ILE A 106 -11.47 18.55 18.02
C ILE A 106 -10.87 19.65 18.88
N ILE A 107 -11.28 20.91 18.66
CA ILE A 107 -10.74 22.07 19.40
C ILE A 107 -11.02 21.95 20.90
N ASN A 108 -12.25 21.59 21.27
CA ASN A 108 -12.66 21.46 22.67
C ASN A 108 -11.90 20.32 23.36
N GLU A 109 -11.76 19.17 22.70
CA GLU A 109 -10.97 18.07 23.24
C GLU A 109 -9.49 18.46 23.39
N PHE A 110 -8.91 19.10 22.38
CA PHE A 110 -7.49 19.47 22.41
C PHE A 110 -7.21 20.48 23.52
N LYS A 111 -8.11 21.45 23.75
CA LYS A 111 -8.04 22.34 24.91
C LYS A 111 -8.15 21.57 26.23
N ARG A 112 -9.14 20.69 26.36
CA ARG A 112 -9.41 19.90 27.57
C ARG A 112 -8.24 19.01 27.98
N ARG A 113 -7.64 18.31 27.01
CA ARG A 113 -6.51 17.38 27.20
C ARG A 113 -5.14 18.06 27.12
N LYS A 114 -5.09 19.37 26.86
CA LYS A 114 -3.86 20.16 26.64
C LYS A 114 -2.99 19.55 25.53
N ILE A 115 -3.62 19.17 24.42
CA ILE A 115 -2.97 18.68 23.20
C ILE A 115 -2.46 19.91 22.44
N ASN A 116 -1.13 20.06 22.38
CA ASN A 116 -0.51 21.18 21.69
C ASN A 116 0.03 20.75 20.32
N LYS A 117 0.34 19.46 20.15
CA LYS A 117 0.94 18.93 18.94
C LYS A 117 0.30 17.63 18.49
N ALA A 118 -0.29 17.61 17.30
CA ALA A 118 -1.01 16.44 16.77
C ALA A 118 -0.81 16.25 15.26
N ILE A 119 -1.00 15.01 14.81
CA ILE A 119 -1.02 14.68 13.38
C ILE A 119 -2.42 14.18 13.02
N PHE A 120 -2.96 14.73 11.94
CA PHE A 120 -4.20 14.31 11.30
C PHE A 120 -3.84 13.50 10.06
N PHE A 121 -4.03 12.18 10.10
CA PHE A 121 -3.85 11.32 8.94
C PHE A 121 -5.13 11.26 8.12
N CYS A 122 -5.04 11.53 6.83
CA CYS A 122 -6.10 11.27 5.85
C CYS A 122 -5.62 10.25 4.83
N ASN A 123 -6.54 9.47 4.27
CA ASN A 123 -6.21 8.44 3.29
C ASN A 123 -5.86 9.03 1.92
N THR A 124 -6.45 10.18 1.56
CA THR A 124 -6.24 10.81 0.25
C THR A 124 -5.62 12.20 0.33
N ARG A 125 -4.87 12.58 -0.71
CA ARG A 125 -4.31 13.94 -0.88
C ARG A 125 -5.42 15.00 -0.89
N ARG A 126 -6.56 14.70 -1.53
CA ARG A 126 -7.73 15.57 -1.56
C ARG A 126 -8.31 15.80 -0.17
N GLU A 127 -8.43 14.76 0.65
CA GLU A 127 -8.90 14.90 2.03
C GLU A 127 -7.94 15.70 2.89
N VAL A 128 -6.62 15.51 2.73
CA VAL A 128 -5.61 16.33 3.41
C VAL A 128 -5.82 17.81 3.14
N GLU A 129 -5.99 18.17 1.87
CA GLU A 129 -6.20 19.57 1.47
C GLU A 129 -7.53 20.12 1.98
N LYS A 130 -8.64 19.36 1.81
CA LYS A 130 -9.98 19.77 2.28
C LYS A 130 -10.04 19.92 3.80
N PHE A 131 -9.58 18.91 4.54
CA PHE A 131 -9.62 18.91 6.00
C PHE A 131 -8.65 19.93 6.58
N GLY A 132 -7.46 20.04 5.99
CA GLY A 132 -6.48 21.06 6.33
C GLY A 132 -7.00 22.48 6.12
N LYS A 133 -7.73 22.74 5.03
CA LYS A 133 -8.41 24.02 4.82
C LYS A 133 -9.48 24.28 5.89
N LYS A 134 -10.34 23.32 6.21
CA LYS A 134 -11.36 23.47 7.27
C LYS A 134 -10.72 23.80 8.64
N LEU A 135 -9.63 23.12 8.98
CA LEU A 135 -8.88 23.42 10.21
C LEU A 135 -8.23 24.80 10.16
N LYS A 136 -7.66 25.19 9.01
CA LYS A 136 -7.10 26.53 8.81
C LYS A 136 -8.16 27.60 8.87
N GLU A 137 -9.40 27.39 8.47
CA GLU A 137 -10.46 28.41 8.56
C GLU A 137 -11.00 28.58 10.00
N SER A 138 -10.58 27.72 10.94
CA SER A 138 -10.93 27.77 12.37
C SER A 138 -9.92 28.59 13.19
N TYR A 139 -10.11 28.68 14.51
CA TYR A 139 -9.16 29.31 15.45
C TYR A 139 -7.75 28.68 15.50
N LEU A 140 -7.49 27.62 14.72
CA LEU A 140 -6.19 26.96 14.57
C LEU A 140 -5.33 27.52 13.42
N LEU A 141 -5.83 28.53 12.66
CA LEU A 141 -5.22 29.19 11.48
C LEU A 141 -3.70 29.04 11.32
N ASP A 142 -2.92 29.57 12.27
CA ASP A 142 -1.47 29.70 12.14
C ASP A 142 -0.68 28.45 12.59
N LYS A 143 -1.38 27.41 13.04
CA LYS A 143 -0.79 26.19 13.60
C LYS A 143 -1.02 24.95 12.74
N ILE A 144 -1.46 25.10 11.47
CA ILE A 144 -1.72 23.96 10.58
C ILE A 144 -0.69 23.93 9.43
N CYS A 145 0.10 22.87 9.35
CA CYS A 145 0.90 22.53 8.18
C CYS A 145 0.30 21.36 7.39
N ILE A 146 0.53 21.35 6.08
CA ILE A 146 0.04 20.32 5.15
C ILE A 146 1.23 19.46 4.69
N HIS A 147 1.04 18.15 4.58
CA HIS A 147 2.10 17.23 4.18
C HIS A 147 1.61 16.02 3.37
N HIS A 148 1.89 15.99 2.07
CA HIS A 148 1.60 14.82 1.22
C HIS A 148 2.54 14.75 0.03
N GLY A 149 2.58 13.60 -0.65
CA GLY A 149 3.60 13.29 -1.66
C GLY A 149 3.55 14.13 -2.96
N SER A 150 2.47 14.88 -3.17
CA SER A 150 2.40 15.85 -4.28
C SER A 150 3.09 17.17 -3.98
N LEU A 151 3.41 17.46 -2.71
CA LEU A 151 4.16 18.67 -2.38
C LEU A 151 5.63 18.50 -2.76
N SER A 152 6.24 19.60 -3.20
CA SER A 152 7.67 19.61 -3.51
C SER A 152 8.49 19.20 -2.29
N LYS A 153 9.69 18.66 -2.53
CA LYS A 153 10.61 18.27 -1.45
C LYS A 153 10.86 19.42 -0.47
N LYS A 154 11.03 20.64 -1.00
CA LYS A 154 11.25 21.86 -0.20
C LYS A 154 10.05 22.16 0.72
N GLU A 155 8.83 22.07 0.21
CA GLU A 155 7.62 22.32 1.01
C GLU A 155 7.44 21.26 2.10
N ARG A 156 7.70 19.99 1.79
CA ARG A 156 7.67 18.89 2.77
C ARG A 156 8.68 19.11 3.89
N GLU A 157 9.94 19.36 3.55
CA GLU A 157 11.01 19.65 4.52
C GLU A 157 10.70 20.89 5.37
N ASN A 158 10.01 21.89 4.82
CA ASN A 158 9.57 23.05 5.57
C ASN A 158 8.51 22.68 6.61
N SER A 159 7.48 21.92 6.23
CA SER A 159 6.47 21.41 7.17
C SER A 159 7.08 20.54 8.27
N GLU A 160 8.06 19.68 7.94
CA GLU A 160 8.80 18.86 8.91
C GLU A 160 9.59 19.72 9.91
N LYS A 161 10.30 20.75 9.42
CA LYS A 161 11.04 21.71 10.27
C LYS A 161 10.10 22.50 11.18
N ILE A 162 8.97 22.95 10.66
CA ILE A 162 7.95 23.67 11.44
C ILE A 162 7.41 22.77 12.55
N MET A 163 7.08 21.51 12.25
CA MET A 163 6.64 20.54 13.26
C MET A 163 7.72 20.29 14.31
N LYS A 164 8.97 20.04 13.89
CA LYS A 164 10.08 19.76 14.81
C LYS A 164 10.41 20.94 15.73
N GLY A 165 10.44 22.16 15.18
CA GLY A 165 10.85 23.37 15.89
C GLY A 165 9.78 23.97 16.81
N ASN A 166 8.52 23.59 16.67
CA ASN A 166 7.41 24.16 17.45
C ASN A 166 6.81 23.14 18.41
N ASN A 167 6.56 23.57 19.65
CA ASN A 167 5.87 22.77 20.67
C ASN A 167 4.34 22.80 20.50
N SER A 168 3.80 23.77 19.74
CA SER A 168 2.38 23.85 19.42
C SER A 168 2.17 23.97 17.91
N MET A 169 1.95 22.84 17.26
CA MET A 169 1.77 22.75 15.81
C MET A 169 1.00 21.48 15.45
N PHE A 170 0.14 21.58 14.46
CA PHE A 170 -0.65 20.47 13.95
C PHE A 170 -0.33 20.23 12.48
N CYS A 171 -0.27 18.96 12.09
CA CYS A 171 -0.03 18.60 10.69
C CYS A 171 -1.16 17.75 10.13
N VAL A 172 -1.68 18.10 8.96
CA VAL A 172 -2.58 17.24 8.19
C VAL A 172 -1.79 16.56 7.07
N ALA A 173 -1.79 15.23 7.06
CA ALA A 173 -0.90 14.45 6.21
C ALA A 173 -1.51 13.16 5.66
N THR A 174 -0.95 12.66 4.55
CA THR A 174 -1.18 11.26 4.12
C THR A 174 -0.15 10.34 4.78
N MET A 175 -0.02 9.10 4.28
CA MET A 175 1.02 8.13 4.68
C MET A 175 2.48 8.64 4.62
N THR A 176 2.72 9.80 4.01
CA THR A 176 4.07 10.41 3.98
C THR A 176 4.67 10.71 5.34
N LEU A 177 3.86 10.85 6.40
CA LEU A 177 4.33 10.99 7.79
C LEU A 177 4.16 9.72 8.63
N GLU A 178 3.71 8.60 8.04
CA GLU A 178 3.67 7.30 8.74
C GLU A 178 5.09 6.81 9.08
N LEU A 179 6.11 7.28 8.34
CA LEU A 179 7.47 6.74 8.32
C LEU A 179 8.52 7.70 8.89
N GLY A 180 9.59 7.11 9.45
CA GLY A 180 10.74 7.59 10.24
C GLY A 180 11.18 9.06 10.31
N ILE A 181 10.29 10.05 10.20
CA ILE A 181 10.64 11.47 10.24
C ILE A 181 10.68 11.93 11.69
N ASP A 182 11.77 12.60 12.05
CA ASP A 182 11.95 13.24 13.34
C ASP A 182 11.17 14.56 13.39
N ILE A 183 9.87 14.45 13.66
CA ILE A 183 8.97 15.59 13.92
C ILE A 183 8.84 15.90 15.42
N GLY A 184 9.66 15.27 16.28
CA GLY A 184 9.58 15.37 17.74
C GLY A 184 8.38 14.63 18.35
N ASP A 185 8.15 14.88 19.64
CA ASP A 185 7.04 14.26 20.38
C ASP A 185 5.68 14.81 19.90
N VAL A 186 4.69 13.92 19.78
CA VAL A 186 3.33 14.22 19.33
C VAL A 186 2.35 13.78 20.42
N ASP A 187 1.47 14.68 20.84
CA ASP A 187 0.50 14.46 21.92
C ASP A 187 -0.64 13.52 21.51
N ALA A 188 -1.13 13.63 20.27
CA ALA A 188 -2.26 12.86 19.78
C ALA A 188 -2.20 12.59 18.27
N ILE A 189 -2.82 11.49 17.86
CA ILE A 189 -3.04 11.14 16.46
C ILE A 189 -4.53 11.19 16.16
N VAL A 190 -4.91 11.82 15.06
CA VAL A 190 -6.29 11.87 14.56
C VAL A 190 -6.33 11.19 13.20
N LEU A 191 -7.18 10.18 13.04
CA LEU A 191 -7.35 9.39 11.83
C LEU A 191 -8.65 9.84 11.17
N VAL A 192 -8.57 10.61 10.07
CA VAL A 192 -9.73 11.07 9.31
C VAL A 192 -10.08 10.00 8.28
N GLY A 193 -11.04 9.15 8.65
CA GLY A 193 -11.33 7.89 7.96
C GLY A 193 -10.45 6.73 8.47
N PRO A 194 -10.95 5.49 8.44
CA PRO A 194 -10.21 4.33 8.92
C PRO A 194 -8.96 4.07 8.06
N PRO A 195 -7.81 3.73 8.66
CA PRO A 195 -6.65 3.22 7.92
C PRO A 195 -7.03 1.99 7.09
N TYR A 196 -6.25 1.71 6.05
CA TYR A 196 -6.53 0.60 5.14
C TYR A 196 -6.45 -0.78 5.82
N ASP A 197 -5.54 -0.91 6.78
CA ASP A 197 -5.31 -2.14 7.52
C ASP A 197 -4.73 -1.85 8.92
N LEU A 198 -4.54 -2.92 9.69
CA LEU A 198 -3.97 -2.87 11.02
C LEU A 198 -2.52 -2.36 11.03
N ASN A 199 -1.72 -2.69 10.01
CA ASN A 199 -0.33 -2.26 9.95
C ASN A 199 -0.24 -0.74 9.78
N SER A 200 -1.04 -0.17 8.88
CA SER A 200 -1.17 1.28 8.69
C SER A 200 -1.68 1.96 9.96
N LEU A 201 -2.65 1.35 10.68
CA LEU A 201 -3.06 1.86 12.00
C LEU A 201 -1.87 1.91 12.97
N LEU A 202 -1.17 0.79 13.17
CA LEU A 202 -0.05 0.67 14.12
C LEU A 202 1.09 1.66 13.79
N GLN A 203 1.37 1.89 12.51
CA GLN A 203 2.37 2.87 12.07
C GLN A 203 1.93 4.31 12.36
N ARG A 204 0.69 4.66 12.01
CA ARG A 204 0.12 6.00 12.26
C ARG A 204 0.11 6.33 13.75
N ILE A 205 -0.41 5.42 14.58
CA ILE A 205 -0.46 5.63 16.03
C ILE A 205 0.95 5.54 16.64
N GLY A 206 1.86 4.79 16.00
CA GLY A 206 3.27 4.69 16.40
C GLY A 206 4.02 6.03 16.42
N ARG A 207 3.53 7.03 15.69
CA ARG A 207 4.01 8.43 15.70
C ARG A 207 3.58 9.21 16.94
N GLY A 208 2.47 8.81 17.56
CA GLY A 208 2.00 9.38 18.83
C GLY A 208 2.87 8.88 19.96
N ASN A 209 3.65 9.76 20.57
CA ASN A 209 4.58 9.40 21.63
C ASN A 209 4.63 10.49 22.69
N ARG A 210 3.89 10.31 23.79
CA ARG A 210 4.28 10.90 25.06
C ARG A 210 5.26 9.96 25.73
N ARG A 211 6.57 10.17 25.50
CA ARG A 211 7.65 9.48 26.23
C ARG A 211 7.49 9.57 27.75
N LYS A 212 6.73 10.54 28.27
CA LYS A 212 6.44 10.75 29.69
C LYS A 212 5.20 10.00 30.23
N GLY A 213 4.36 9.40 29.38
CA GLY A 213 3.06 8.84 29.80
C GLY A 213 2.85 7.34 29.57
N GLY A 214 3.64 6.70 28.70
CA GLY A 214 3.53 5.25 28.43
C GLY A 214 2.28 4.83 27.63
N TYR A 215 1.49 5.78 27.12
CA TYR A 215 0.34 5.52 26.26
C TYR A 215 0.35 6.40 25.00
N THR A 216 -0.32 5.92 23.96
CA THR A 216 -0.57 6.61 22.69
C THR A 216 -2.05 7.01 22.66
N LEU A 217 -2.33 8.29 22.45
CA LEU A 217 -3.69 8.82 22.35
C LEU A 217 -4.10 8.96 20.87
N SER A 218 -5.17 8.29 20.48
CA SER A 218 -5.66 8.26 19.10
C SER A 218 -7.15 8.56 18.98
N TYR A 219 -7.55 9.28 17.94
CA TYR A 219 -8.94 9.61 17.66
C TYR A 219 -9.30 9.16 16.24
N GLY A 220 -10.32 8.32 16.08
CA GLY A 220 -10.85 7.92 14.77
C GLY A 220 -12.05 8.79 14.38
N VAL A 221 -12.03 9.42 13.22
CA VAL A 221 -13.13 10.23 12.71
C VAL A 221 -13.82 9.47 11.58
N TYR A 222 -15.07 9.03 11.81
CA TYR A 222 -15.83 8.18 10.90
C TYR A 222 -17.01 8.93 10.25
N LYS A 223 -17.30 8.67 8.99
CA LYS A 223 -18.40 9.30 8.23
C LYS A 223 -19.72 8.55 8.35
N ASN A 224 -19.66 7.23 8.51
CA ASN A 224 -20.82 6.35 8.56
C ASN A 224 -20.58 5.18 9.55
N ASN A 225 -21.60 4.38 9.79
CA ASN A 225 -21.52 3.25 10.74
C ASN A 225 -20.53 2.17 10.30
N TRP A 226 -20.34 2.01 8.99
CA TRP A 226 -19.36 1.06 8.46
C TRP A 226 -17.93 1.47 8.85
N GLU A 227 -17.55 2.74 8.63
CA GLU A 227 -16.25 3.26 9.02
C GLU A 227 -16.04 3.16 10.54
N ARG A 228 -17.10 3.40 11.33
CA ARG A 228 -17.07 3.23 12.79
C ARG A 228 -16.73 1.80 13.18
N ASN A 229 -17.48 0.82 12.67
CA ASN A 229 -17.26 -0.59 12.97
C ASN A 229 -15.85 -1.03 12.52
N PHE A 230 -15.39 -0.49 11.39
CA PHE A 230 -14.05 -0.79 10.90
C PHE A 230 -12.96 -0.22 11.82
N PHE A 231 -13.11 1.01 12.33
CA PHE A 231 -12.23 1.54 13.36
C PHE A 231 -12.23 0.69 14.64
N GLU A 232 -13.41 0.31 15.15
CA GLU A 232 -13.53 -0.53 16.36
C GLU A 232 -12.78 -1.85 16.17
N SER A 233 -12.97 -2.49 15.01
CA SER A 233 -12.23 -3.69 14.62
C SER A 233 -10.71 -3.48 14.65
N LEU A 234 -10.21 -2.44 13.99
CA LEU A 234 -8.76 -2.17 13.91
C LEU A 234 -8.15 -1.86 15.29
N PHE A 235 -8.81 -1.01 16.10
CA PHE A 235 -8.31 -0.69 17.44
C PHE A 235 -8.36 -1.89 18.38
N ASN A 236 -9.40 -2.72 18.31
CA ASN A 236 -9.47 -3.95 19.10
C ASN A 236 -8.33 -4.90 18.74
N SER A 237 -8.06 -5.13 17.46
CA SER A 237 -6.92 -5.95 17.02
C SER A 237 -5.58 -5.36 17.45
N ALA A 238 -5.41 -4.03 17.39
CA ALA A 238 -4.20 -3.34 17.84
C ALA A 238 -3.97 -3.49 19.36
N VAL A 239 -5.03 -3.39 20.17
CA VAL A 239 -4.96 -3.57 21.63
C VAL A 239 -4.67 -5.01 22.02
N CYS A 240 -5.28 -5.98 21.32
CA CYS A 240 -5.04 -7.41 21.54
C CYS A 240 -3.67 -7.87 21.02
N GLY A 241 -3.03 -7.10 20.13
CA GLY A 241 -1.76 -7.48 19.49
C GLY A 241 -1.92 -8.54 18.40
N GLU A 242 -3.12 -8.69 17.84
CA GLU A 242 -3.42 -9.64 16.78
C GLU A 242 -2.95 -9.09 15.43
N ILE A 243 -1.65 -9.17 15.15
CA ILE A 243 -1.12 -8.83 13.82
C ILE A 243 -1.49 -9.96 12.86
N GLY A 244 -2.21 -9.67 11.78
CA GLY A 244 -2.62 -10.66 10.78
C GLY A 244 -1.41 -11.40 10.19
N LYS A 245 -1.58 -12.71 9.94
CA LYS A 245 -0.57 -13.57 9.34
C LYS A 245 -0.73 -13.56 7.82
N GLU A 246 -0.06 -12.64 7.14
CA GLU A 246 0.09 -12.75 5.69
C GLU A 246 1.29 -13.62 5.34
N ASN A 247 1.05 -14.67 4.55
CA ASN A 247 2.14 -15.45 3.99
C ASN A 247 2.81 -14.61 2.90
N TYR A 248 4.13 -14.51 2.97
CA TYR A 248 4.91 -13.84 1.94
C TYR A 248 4.76 -14.55 0.59
N THR A 249 4.54 -13.76 -0.46
CA THR A 249 4.55 -14.23 -1.85
C THR A 249 5.57 -13.43 -2.68
N PRO A 250 6.44 -14.08 -3.46
CA PRO A 250 7.38 -13.40 -4.33
C PRO A 250 6.73 -12.70 -5.53
N CYS A 251 7.18 -11.49 -5.79
CA CYS A 251 6.85 -10.72 -6.98
C CYS A 251 7.82 -11.08 -8.13
N ILE A 252 7.41 -12.04 -8.98
CA ILE A 252 8.26 -12.58 -10.05
C ILE A 252 8.72 -11.50 -11.04
N SER A 253 7.93 -10.46 -11.28
CA SER A 253 8.29 -9.36 -12.21
C SER A 253 9.55 -8.59 -11.77
N VAL A 254 9.86 -8.58 -10.47
CA VAL A 254 11.09 -7.99 -9.95
C VAL A 254 12.32 -8.69 -10.51
N THR A 255 12.23 -9.97 -10.86
CA THR A 255 13.33 -10.67 -11.54
C THR A 255 13.58 -10.13 -12.94
N VAL A 256 12.52 -9.72 -13.67
CA VAL A 256 12.67 -9.07 -14.98
C VAL A 256 13.42 -7.75 -14.81
N GLN A 257 12.95 -6.93 -13.87
CA GLN A 257 13.56 -5.65 -13.53
C GLN A 257 15.06 -5.83 -13.17
N GLN A 258 15.38 -6.79 -12.30
CA GLN A 258 16.75 -7.04 -11.87
C GLN A 258 17.63 -7.69 -12.93
N ILE A 259 17.08 -8.51 -13.84
CA ILE A 259 17.82 -9.03 -15.00
C ILE A 259 18.27 -7.85 -15.87
N LEU A 260 17.33 -6.97 -16.26
CA LEU A 260 17.63 -5.82 -17.10
C LEU A 260 18.64 -4.89 -16.42
N SER A 261 18.44 -4.58 -15.13
CA SER A 261 19.36 -3.74 -14.34
C SER A 261 20.77 -4.33 -14.30
N TYR A 262 20.90 -5.65 -14.10
CA TYR A 262 22.19 -6.32 -14.04
C TYR A 262 22.90 -6.38 -15.40
N LEU A 263 22.16 -6.48 -16.51
CA LEU A 263 22.74 -6.38 -17.85
C LEU A 263 23.31 -5.00 -18.13
N CYS A 264 22.69 -3.92 -17.63
CA CYS A 264 23.25 -2.57 -17.68
C CYS A 264 24.50 -2.42 -16.79
N GLU A 265 24.56 -3.12 -15.65
CA GLU A 265 25.76 -3.17 -14.80
C GLU A 265 26.94 -3.85 -15.51
N LYS A 266 26.70 -4.97 -16.21
CA LYS A 266 27.74 -5.82 -16.82
C LYS A 266 27.74 -5.72 -18.35
N LYS A 267 28.42 -4.69 -18.87
CA LYS A 267 28.51 -4.40 -20.31
C LYS A 267 29.15 -5.51 -21.16
N ASN A 268 29.97 -6.38 -20.55
CA ASN A 268 30.69 -7.45 -21.26
C ASN A 268 29.85 -8.71 -21.53
N GLY A 269 28.56 -8.69 -21.17
CA GLY A 269 27.67 -9.83 -21.31
C GLY A 269 27.61 -10.69 -20.06
N VAL A 270 26.46 -11.34 -19.86
CA VAL A 270 26.17 -12.09 -18.63
C VAL A 270 25.69 -13.49 -18.96
N SER A 271 26.24 -14.51 -18.30
CA SER A 271 25.79 -15.88 -18.43
C SER A 271 24.47 -16.14 -17.69
N LEU A 272 23.70 -17.12 -18.14
CA LEU A 272 22.46 -17.56 -17.48
C LEU A 272 22.70 -17.99 -16.02
N GLY A 273 23.85 -18.60 -15.71
CA GLY A 273 24.24 -18.99 -14.36
C GLY A 273 24.48 -17.79 -13.43
N SER A 274 25.09 -16.73 -13.95
CA SER A 274 25.26 -15.48 -13.21
C SER A 274 23.91 -14.81 -12.90
N LEU A 275 23.01 -14.75 -13.89
CA LEU A 275 21.64 -14.26 -13.70
C LEU A 275 20.88 -15.07 -12.65
N SER A 276 20.87 -16.40 -12.81
CA SER A 276 20.19 -17.34 -11.89
C SER A 276 20.66 -17.16 -10.45
N SER A 277 21.98 -17.03 -10.25
CA SER A 277 22.53 -16.87 -8.91
C SER A 277 22.25 -15.49 -8.28
N ASN A 278 21.90 -14.46 -9.05
CA ASN A 278 21.49 -13.15 -8.54
C ASN A 278 20.01 -13.14 -8.14
N ILE A 279 19.14 -13.65 -9.00
CA ILE A 279 17.68 -13.63 -8.79
C ILE A 279 17.17 -14.74 -7.87
N LYS A 280 18.04 -15.66 -7.46
CA LYS A 280 17.74 -16.82 -6.60
C LYS A 280 16.83 -16.51 -5.39
N PRO A 281 16.93 -15.36 -4.69
CA PRO A 281 16.01 -15.05 -3.60
C PRO A 281 14.53 -15.06 -4.00
N ILE A 282 14.22 -14.78 -5.27
CA ILE A 282 12.86 -14.65 -5.80
C ILE A 282 12.52 -15.81 -6.75
N LEU A 283 13.45 -16.17 -7.65
CA LEU A 283 13.25 -17.20 -8.66
C LEU A 283 14.45 -18.15 -8.70
N ASN A 284 14.23 -19.41 -8.32
CA ASN A 284 15.25 -20.47 -8.30
C ASN A 284 14.99 -21.57 -9.34
N ASP A 285 14.23 -21.26 -10.40
CA ASP A 285 13.89 -22.21 -11.46
C ASP A 285 14.56 -21.79 -12.78
N LYS A 286 15.49 -22.62 -13.28
CA LYS A 286 16.23 -22.35 -14.52
C LYS A 286 15.36 -22.39 -15.76
N LYS A 287 14.30 -23.22 -15.80
CA LYS A 287 13.39 -23.29 -16.95
C LYS A 287 12.58 -21.99 -17.03
N GLN A 288 12.10 -21.50 -15.89
CA GLN A 288 11.38 -20.23 -15.81
C GLN A 288 12.26 -19.03 -16.17
N LEU A 289 13.51 -19.01 -15.68
CA LEU A 289 14.47 -18.00 -16.11
C LEU A 289 14.69 -18.04 -17.63
N SER A 290 14.89 -19.23 -18.20
CA SER A 290 15.08 -19.37 -19.66
C SER A 290 13.88 -18.85 -20.45
N ALA A 291 12.65 -19.14 -20.00
CA ALA A 291 11.43 -18.62 -20.61
C ALA A 291 11.35 -17.08 -20.53
N ILE A 292 11.73 -16.48 -19.40
CA ILE A 292 11.82 -15.02 -19.25
C ILE A 292 12.86 -14.45 -20.22
N MET A 293 14.06 -15.04 -20.30
CA MET A 293 15.13 -14.56 -21.19
C MET A 293 14.74 -14.64 -22.67
N ASN A 294 14.08 -15.71 -23.09
CA ASN A 294 13.57 -15.87 -24.45
C ASN A 294 12.54 -14.78 -24.75
N HIS A 295 11.58 -14.57 -23.85
CA HIS A 295 10.56 -13.54 -24.02
C HIS A 295 11.13 -12.11 -24.07
N LEU A 296 12.13 -11.80 -23.24
CA LEU A 296 12.81 -10.50 -23.27
C LEU A 296 13.60 -10.30 -24.57
N SER A 297 14.12 -11.39 -25.15
CA SER A 297 14.79 -11.35 -26.45
C SER A 297 13.81 -11.10 -27.59
N GLU A 298 12.65 -11.77 -27.59
CA GLU A 298 11.55 -11.53 -28.54
C GLU A 298 11.02 -10.08 -28.47
N LYS A 299 11.02 -9.47 -27.28
CA LYS A 299 10.60 -8.08 -27.05
C LYS A 299 11.71 -7.04 -27.26
N SER A 300 12.88 -7.49 -27.74
CA SER A 300 14.06 -6.67 -28.03
C SER A 300 14.63 -5.90 -26.83
N PHE A 301 14.47 -6.40 -25.61
CA PHE A 301 15.13 -5.86 -24.41
C PHE A 301 16.50 -6.51 -24.17
N VAL A 302 16.69 -7.75 -24.62
CA VAL A 302 17.91 -8.51 -24.42
C VAL A 302 18.37 -9.10 -25.75
N LYS A 303 19.70 -9.14 -25.96
CA LYS A 303 20.32 -9.86 -27.07
C LYS A 303 21.14 -11.02 -26.52
N SER A 304 21.07 -12.18 -27.15
CA SER A 304 21.95 -13.33 -26.86
C SER A 304 23.04 -13.45 -27.92
N ILE A 305 24.30 -13.56 -27.50
CA ILE A 305 25.48 -13.82 -28.35
C ILE A 305 26.37 -14.81 -27.59
N ASP A 306 26.77 -15.91 -28.22
CA ASP A 306 27.71 -16.90 -27.66
C ASP A 306 27.38 -17.33 -26.21
N SER A 307 26.12 -17.68 -25.96
CA SER A 307 25.57 -18.06 -24.64
C SER A 307 25.64 -16.97 -23.56
N HIS A 308 25.90 -15.71 -23.94
CA HIS A 308 25.88 -14.54 -23.08
C HIS A 308 24.77 -13.57 -23.47
N TYR A 309 24.20 -12.91 -22.49
CA TYR A 309 23.12 -11.95 -22.66
C TYR A 309 23.62 -10.51 -22.49
N TYR A 310 23.08 -9.61 -23.31
CA TYR A 310 23.46 -8.20 -23.37
C TYR A 310 22.20 -7.32 -23.36
N ALA A 311 22.29 -6.15 -22.72
CA ALA A 311 21.25 -5.12 -22.82
C ALA A 311 21.20 -4.56 -24.26
N THR A 312 20.00 -4.35 -24.78
CA THR A 312 19.77 -3.61 -26.03
C THR A 312 19.64 -2.11 -25.78
N GLU A 313 19.58 -1.31 -26.84
CA GLU A 313 19.31 0.14 -26.77
C GLU A 313 18.04 0.45 -25.96
N LYS A 314 16.95 -0.29 -26.21
CA LYS A 314 15.69 -0.18 -25.47
C LYS A 314 15.85 -0.36 -23.95
N THR A 315 16.77 -1.23 -23.53
CA THR A 315 17.08 -1.43 -22.11
C THR A 315 17.96 -0.30 -21.57
N TYR A 316 18.91 0.20 -22.36
CA TYR A 316 19.69 1.39 -21.99
C TYR A 316 18.83 2.65 -21.87
N ASP A 317 17.81 2.82 -22.70
CA ASP A 317 16.85 3.94 -22.56
C ASP A 317 16.19 3.92 -21.18
N LEU A 318 15.69 2.76 -20.73
CA LEU A 318 15.12 2.61 -19.39
C LEU A 318 16.12 2.90 -18.27
N PHE A 319 17.41 2.61 -18.51
CA PHE A 319 18.48 2.91 -17.56
C PHE A 319 18.81 4.40 -17.49
N GLU A 320 18.89 5.09 -18.63
CA GLU A 320 19.16 6.53 -18.68
C GLU A 320 18.02 7.34 -18.07
N TYR A 321 16.77 6.94 -18.27
CA TYR A 321 15.62 7.54 -17.59
C TYR A 321 15.46 7.12 -16.11
N GLY A 322 16.28 6.18 -15.63
CA GLY A 322 16.23 5.66 -14.26
C GLY A 322 15.03 4.74 -13.96
N TYR A 323 14.17 4.47 -14.95
CA TYR A 323 12.98 3.62 -14.82
C TYR A 323 13.33 2.18 -14.46
N ILE A 324 14.48 1.69 -14.93
CA ILE A 324 14.97 0.33 -14.62
C ILE A 324 15.18 0.08 -13.13
N HIS A 325 15.35 1.13 -12.32
CA HIS A 325 15.66 1.01 -10.89
C HIS A 325 14.43 1.06 -9.99
N SER A 326 13.24 1.36 -10.53
CA SER A 326 12.02 1.58 -9.74
C SER A 326 10.97 0.49 -10.01
N ASN A 327 10.46 -0.12 -8.94
CA ASN A 327 9.23 -0.93 -8.99
C ASN A 327 7.97 -0.17 -8.58
N LEU A 328 8.07 1.15 -8.39
CA LEU A 328 6.94 2.05 -8.19
C LEU A 328 6.37 2.46 -9.55
N ASP A 329 5.04 2.48 -9.67
CA ASP A 329 4.34 2.96 -10.87
C ASP A 329 4.92 4.29 -11.36
N ILE A 330 5.41 4.27 -12.61
CA ILE A 330 5.96 5.44 -13.27
C ILE A 330 4.80 6.43 -13.50
N LYS A 331 4.82 7.54 -12.79
CA LYS A 331 3.80 8.58 -12.86
C LYS A 331 3.97 9.43 -14.12
N ASN A 332 3.55 8.89 -15.25
CA ASN A 332 3.70 9.56 -16.54
C ASN A 332 2.72 10.74 -16.76
N ASP A 333 1.78 11.00 -15.87
CA ASP A 333 0.72 12.00 -16.09
C ASP A 333 0.73 13.19 -15.10
N GLU A 334 1.82 13.39 -14.36
CA GLU A 334 1.93 14.53 -13.43
C GLU A 334 2.40 15.82 -14.11
N PHE A 335 1.77 16.94 -13.75
CA PHE A 335 2.14 18.31 -14.08
C PHE A 335 2.81 18.98 -12.87
N GLN A 336 3.94 19.63 -13.10
CA GLN A 336 4.67 20.40 -12.11
C GLN A 336 4.04 21.78 -11.94
N VAL A 337 3.72 22.15 -10.70
CA VAL A 337 3.06 23.42 -10.34
C VAL A 337 4.07 24.43 -9.85
N ILE A 338 4.11 25.60 -10.48
CA ILE A 338 5.10 26.67 -10.26
C ILE A 338 4.37 27.98 -9.95
N ASP A 339 4.71 28.62 -8.84
CA ASP A 339 4.21 29.95 -8.49
C ASP A 339 4.85 31.01 -9.40
N VAL A 340 4.03 31.80 -10.11
CA VAL A 340 4.53 32.87 -11.00
C VAL A 340 5.22 34.00 -10.24
N ILE A 341 4.92 34.20 -8.96
CA ILE A 341 5.48 35.31 -8.17
C ILE A 341 6.86 34.93 -7.64
N THR A 342 6.97 33.74 -7.05
CA THR A 342 8.21 33.29 -6.40
C THR A 342 9.09 32.41 -7.29
N ASN A 343 8.58 31.98 -8.44
CA ASN A 343 9.17 30.97 -9.32
C ASN A 343 9.47 29.64 -8.60
N ALA A 344 8.84 29.40 -7.45
CA ALA A 344 9.05 28.20 -6.65
C ALA A 344 8.17 27.06 -7.15
N ILE A 345 8.72 25.85 -7.18
CA ILE A 345 7.95 24.62 -7.41
C ILE A 345 7.18 24.30 -6.13
N ILE A 346 5.85 24.35 -6.22
CA ILE A 346 4.95 24.05 -5.12
C ILE A 346 4.76 22.54 -4.98
N GLY A 347 4.63 21.83 -6.11
CA GLY A 347 4.32 20.41 -6.12
C GLY A 347 3.97 19.86 -7.51
N THR A 348 3.26 18.74 -7.54
CA THR A 348 2.73 18.09 -8.75
C THR A 348 1.25 17.72 -8.62
N ILE A 349 0.52 17.77 -9.73
CA ILE A 349 -0.90 17.38 -9.84
C ILE A 349 -1.12 16.52 -11.08
N GLU A 350 -2.15 15.68 -11.10
CA GLU A 350 -2.44 14.80 -12.25
C GLU A 350 -3.54 15.34 -13.17
N ASN A 351 -4.57 16.00 -12.61
CA ASN A 351 -5.72 16.49 -13.37
C ASN A 351 -5.84 18.01 -13.23
N PRO A 352 -5.15 18.81 -14.07
CA PRO A 352 -5.21 20.26 -14.00
C PRO A 352 -6.63 20.80 -14.16
N SER A 353 -7.00 21.75 -13.31
CA SER A 353 -8.23 22.54 -13.43
C SER A 353 -7.90 24.02 -13.34
N SER A 354 -8.75 24.88 -13.92
CA SER A 354 -8.52 26.34 -13.98
C SER A 354 -8.16 26.97 -12.63
N GLN A 355 -8.77 26.46 -11.56
CA GLN A 355 -8.41 26.74 -10.18
C GLN A 355 -8.31 25.42 -9.41
N PHE A 356 -7.38 25.30 -8.46
CA PHE A 356 -7.23 24.12 -7.60
C PHE A 356 -6.61 24.45 -6.24
N MET A 357 -6.70 23.50 -5.30
CA MET A 357 -6.08 23.61 -3.98
C MET A 357 -4.78 22.79 -3.92
N LEU A 358 -3.72 23.39 -3.41
CA LEU A 358 -2.43 22.75 -3.16
C LEU A 358 -1.69 23.47 -2.03
N ASN A 359 -1.15 22.72 -1.07
CA ASN A 359 -0.51 23.22 0.16
C ASN A 359 -1.44 24.12 1.01
N GLY A 360 -2.73 23.79 1.06
CA GLY A 360 -3.78 24.53 1.76
C GLY A 360 -4.01 25.94 1.22
N LYS A 361 -3.61 26.20 -0.03
CA LYS A 361 -3.80 27.47 -0.74
C LYS A 361 -4.53 27.21 -2.05
N ILE A 362 -5.25 28.22 -2.53
CA ILE A 362 -5.95 28.13 -3.82
C ILE A 362 -5.14 28.84 -4.88
N TRP A 363 -4.95 28.14 -5.99
CA TRP A 363 -4.12 28.52 -7.11
C TRP A 363 -4.98 28.62 -8.36
N GLN A 364 -4.77 29.67 -9.14
CA GLN A 364 -5.35 29.84 -10.47
C GLN A 364 -4.27 29.60 -11.53
N ILE A 365 -4.56 28.78 -12.53
CA ILE A 365 -3.69 28.58 -13.68
C ILE A 365 -3.65 29.87 -14.50
N VAL A 366 -2.44 30.37 -14.71
CA VAL A 366 -2.15 31.53 -15.57
C VAL A 366 -1.63 31.06 -16.92
N ASN A 367 -0.80 30.00 -16.93
CA ASN A 367 -0.23 29.45 -18.15
C ASN A 367 0.12 27.96 -17.95
N GLN A 368 0.18 27.21 -19.05
CA GLN A 368 0.60 25.80 -19.06
C GLN A 368 1.50 25.56 -20.28
N ILE A 369 2.70 25.04 -20.04
CA ILE A 369 3.68 24.72 -21.08
C ILE A 369 4.23 23.33 -20.79
N ASN A 370 4.01 22.38 -21.69
CA ASN A 370 4.34 20.95 -21.51
C ASN A 370 3.75 20.42 -20.18
N LYS A 371 4.59 19.80 -19.33
CA LYS A 371 4.23 19.32 -17.99
C LYS A 371 4.48 20.36 -16.88
N LYS A 372 4.45 21.66 -17.20
CA LYS A 372 4.60 22.75 -16.22
C LYS A 372 3.37 23.64 -16.25
N ILE A 373 2.83 23.92 -15.08
CA ILE A 373 1.67 24.79 -14.86
C ILE A 373 2.12 25.95 -13.99
N TYR A 374 1.94 27.15 -14.52
CA TYR A 374 2.25 28.40 -13.86
C TYR A 374 0.99 28.95 -13.19
N VAL A 375 1.07 29.19 -11.89
CA VAL A 375 -0.10 29.55 -11.08
C VAL A 375 0.11 30.82 -10.28
N LYS A 376 -0.98 31.54 -10.04
CA LYS A 376 -1.06 32.68 -9.11
C LYS A 376 -1.99 32.33 -7.95
N ARG A 377 -1.62 32.73 -6.73
CA ARG A 377 -2.49 32.57 -5.55
C ARG A 377 -3.72 33.47 -5.64
N ILE A 378 -4.88 32.94 -5.24
CA ILE A 378 -6.15 33.67 -5.10
C ILE A 378 -6.84 33.36 -3.78
N ASP A 379 -7.70 34.27 -3.31
CA ASP A 379 -8.46 34.15 -2.05
C ASP A 379 -9.93 33.75 -2.29
N ASN A 380 -10.18 32.78 -3.17
CA ASN A 380 -11.53 32.29 -3.45
C ASN A 380 -11.98 31.28 -2.36
N ARG A 381 -13.16 31.43 -1.78
CA ARG A 381 -13.62 30.54 -0.68
C ARG A 381 -14.25 29.23 -1.17
N LYS A 382 -14.84 29.20 -2.37
CA LYS A 382 -15.54 28.01 -2.88
C LYS A 382 -14.76 27.37 -4.03
N LEU A 383 -14.09 26.26 -3.72
CA LEU A 383 -13.40 25.44 -4.72
C LEU A 383 -13.53 23.95 -4.37
N ASP A 384 -13.93 23.13 -5.35
CA ASP A 384 -13.99 21.68 -5.20
C ASP A 384 -13.52 20.92 -6.46
N SER A 385 -12.48 21.41 -7.12
CA SER A 385 -11.82 20.66 -8.19
C SER A 385 -10.91 19.59 -7.60
N ASN A 386 -11.15 18.32 -7.99
CA ASN A 386 -10.23 17.23 -7.65
C ASN A 386 -9.10 17.14 -8.68
N VAL A 387 -7.92 17.64 -8.31
CA VAL A 387 -6.73 17.59 -9.18
C VAL A 387 -5.83 16.38 -8.94
N PHE A 388 -6.17 15.56 -7.94
CA PHE A 388 -5.43 14.36 -7.60
C PHE A 388 -6.18 13.13 -8.13
N LEU A 389 -5.46 12.25 -8.81
CA LEU A 389 -5.97 10.90 -9.05
C LEU A 389 -6.05 10.15 -7.72
N SER A 390 -7.24 9.61 -7.42
CA SER A 390 -7.45 8.69 -6.30
C SER A 390 -7.05 7.29 -6.73
N LYS A 391 -6.00 6.75 -6.12
CA LYS A 391 -5.72 5.31 -6.20
C LYS A 391 -6.57 4.61 -5.13
N GLY A 392 -7.74 4.11 -5.55
CA GLY A 392 -8.51 3.09 -4.83
C GLY A 392 -9.28 3.54 -3.58
N GLY A 393 -10.38 2.83 -3.30
CA GLY A 393 -11.16 2.92 -2.06
C GLY A 393 -10.46 2.20 -0.90
N ILE A 394 -11.21 1.89 0.16
CA ILE A 394 -10.65 1.12 1.27
C ILE A 394 -10.45 -0.32 0.81
N HIS A 395 -9.20 -0.77 0.76
CA HIS A 395 -8.85 -2.15 0.41
C HIS A 395 -8.53 -2.91 1.69
N TRP A 396 -9.27 -3.97 1.98
CA TRP A 396 -8.97 -4.90 3.07
C TRP A 396 -8.78 -6.32 2.52
N ASN A 397 -8.02 -7.12 3.27
CA ASN A 397 -7.81 -8.54 2.99
C ASN A 397 -8.86 -9.39 3.72
N TYR A 398 -8.87 -10.69 3.43
CA TYR A 398 -9.78 -11.66 4.06
C TYR A 398 -9.79 -11.57 5.59
N PHE A 399 -8.61 -11.51 6.23
CA PHE A 399 -8.49 -11.50 7.70
C PHE A 399 -9.16 -10.29 8.33
N THR A 400 -8.84 -9.10 7.83
CA THR A 400 -9.46 -7.84 8.25
C THR A 400 -10.97 -7.90 8.03
N GLY A 401 -11.41 -8.44 6.91
CA GLY A 401 -12.82 -8.62 6.60
C GLY A 401 -13.54 -9.56 7.57
N GLN A 402 -12.89 -10.63 8.06
CA GLN A 402 -13.48 -11.50 9.07
C GLN A 402 -13.70 -10.79 10.42
N THR A 403 -12.80 -9.89 10.81
CA THR A 403 -12.99 -9.07 12.02
C THR A 403 -14.15 -8.09 11.86
N ILE A 404 -14.30 -7.48 10.67
CA ILE A 404 -15.46 -6.63 10.34
C ILE A 404 -16.75 -7.46 10.41
N LYS A 405 -16.77 -8.64 9.79
CA LYS A 405 -17.92 -9.56 9.81
C LYS A 405 -18.36 -9.87 11.24
N LYS A 406 -17.41 -10.17 12.13
CA LYS A 406 -17.69 -10.47 13.55
C LYS A 406 -18.28 -9.28 14.31
N SER A 407 -17.89 -8.05 13.99
CA SER A 407 -18.48 -6.84 14.58
C SER A 407 -19.93 -6.62 14.11
N ILE A 408 -20.21 -6.89 12.84
CA ILE A 408 -21.55 -6.70 12.25
C ILE A 408 -22.49 -7.84 12.70
N PHE A 409 -22.01 -9.08 12.66
CA PHE A 409 -22.72 -10.33 12.94
C PHE A 409 -22.08 -11.08 14.13
N PRO A 410 -22.27 -10.62 15.38
CA PRO A 410 -21.62 -11.20 16.56
C PRO A 410 -22.02 -12.66 16.83
N ASP A 411 -23.23 -13.06 16.40
CA ASP A 411 -23.76 -14.41 16.59
C ASP A 411 -23.38 -15.38 15.47
N VAL A 412 -22.62 -14.93 14.46
CA VAL A 412 -22.16 -15.77 13.35
C VAL A 412 -20.72 -16.19 13.62
N SER A 413 -20.44 -17.48 13.51
CA SER A 413 -19.08 -17.98 13.73
C SER A 413 -18.14 -17.52 12.61
N LEU A 414 -16.82 -17.50 12.88
CA LEU A 414 -15.84 -17.04 11.89
C LEU A 414 -15.86 -17.88 10.60
N ASN A 415 -16.22 -19.17 10.69
CA ASN A 415 -16.27 -20.08 9.54
C ASN A 415 -17.64 -20.10 8.83
N GLU A 416 -18.63 -19.37 9.37
CA GLU A 416 -19.94 -19.22 8.75
C GLU A 416 -20.02 -17.91 7.94
N ILE A 417 -20.75 -17.94 6.84
CA ILE A 417 -21.09 -16.76 6.05
C ILE A 417 -22.60 -16.49 6.22
N PRO A 418 -22.98 -15.33 6.76
CA PRO A 418 -24.39 -14.95 6.85
C PRO A 418 -24.95 -14.71 5.44
N PHE A 419 -26.18 -15.17 5.21
CA PHE A 419 -26.93 -14.85 4.01
C PHE A 419 -28.40 -14.61 4.32
N TYR A 420 -29.07 -13.85 3.46
CA TYR A 420 -30.52 -13.72 3.44
C TYR A 420 -31.00 -13.68 1.99
N SER A 421 -32.28 -13.96 1.77
CA SER A 421 -32.92 -13.86 0.46
C SER A 421 -34.09 -12.90 0.51
N ASP A 422 -34.34 -12.18 -0.58
CA ASP A 422 -35.63 -11.55 -0.85
C ASP A 422 -36.39 -12.33 -1.94
N SER A 423 -37.40 -11.72 -2.57
CA SER A 423 -38.22 -12.39 -3.58
C SER A 423 -37.47 -12.72 -4.88
N GLU A 424 -36.35 -12.06 -5.16
CA GLU A 424 -35.62 -12.17 -6.45
C GLU A 424 -34.15 -12.54 -6.29
N GLU A 425 -33.53 -12.21 -5.15
CA GLU A 425 -32.08 -12.28 -4.98
C GLU A 425 -31.66 -12.92 -3.65
N ILE A 426 -30.47 -13.51 -3.65
CA ILE A 426 -29.77 -13.97 -2.46
C ILE A 426 -28.56 -13.07 -2.22
N TYR A 427 -28.42 -12.61 -0.98
CA TYR A 427 -27.35 -11.74 -0.52
C TYR A 427 -26.45 -12.51 0.44
N VAL A 428 -25.21 -12.71 0.06
CA VAL A 428 -24.21 -13.49 0.78
C VAL A 428 -23.13 -12.56 1.35
N CYS A 429 -23.14 -12.36 2.66
CA CYS A 429 -22.34 -11.36 3.36
C CYS A 429 -20.94 -11.90 3.73
N HIS A 430 -20.05 -12.05 2.75
CA HIS A 430 -18.79 -12.80 2.87
C HIS A 430 -17.60 -12.04 3.46
N PHE A 431 -17.49 -10.72 3.28
CA PHE A 431 -16.37 -9.88 3.75
C PHE A 431 -14.98 -10.44 3.43
N MET A 432 -14.79 -11.00 2.23
CA MET A 432 -13.48 -11.56 1.87
C MET A 432 -12.51 -10.51 1.34
N GLY A 433 -12.98 -9.29 1.11
CA GLY A 433 -12.21 -8.22 0.48
C GLY A 433 -12.30 -8.27 -1.05
N PRO A 434 -12.01 -7.15 -1.74
CA PRO A 434 -12.31 -7.02 -3.17
C PRO A 434 -11.66 -8.09 -4.06
N LEU A 435 -10.43 -8.50 -3.75
CA LEU A 435 -9.72 -9.53 -4.52
C LEU A 435 -10.40 -10.90 -4.40
N TYR A 436 -10.66 -11.37 -3.19
CA TYR A 436 -11.26 -12.69 -2.98
C TYR A 436 -12.75 -12.69 -3.37
N GLY A 437 -13.45 -11.58 -3.17
CA GLY A 437 -14.81 -11.37 -3.67
C GLY A 437 -14.90 -11.49 -5.18
N PHE A 438 -14.06 -10.75 -5.92
CA PHE A 438 -13.98 -10.85 -7.38
C PHE A 438 -13.61 -12.27 -7.84
N MET A 439 -12.61 -12.90 -7.21
CA MET A 439 -12.23 -14.27 -7.52
C MET A 439 -13.38 -15.26 -7.32
N TRP A 440 -14.11 -15.12 -6.22
CA TRP A 440 -15.23 -16.00 -5.90
C TRP A 440 -16.38 -15.81 -6.87
N GLN A 441 -16.76 -14.56 -7.17
CA GLN A 441 -17.71 -14.24 -8.23
C GLN A 441 -17.39 -14.97 -9.54
N GLU A 442 -16.15 -14.86 -10.02
CA GLU A 442 -15.78 -15.44 -11.32
C GLU A 442 -15.76 -16.96 -11.29
N ILE A 443 -15.42 -17.58 -10.16
CA ILE A 443 -15.53 -19.04 -9.99
C ILE A 443 -17.00 -19.48 -9.95
N LEU A 444 -17.86 -18.75 -9.24
CA LEU A 444 -19.29 -19.07 -9.16
C LEU A 444 -19.97 -19.05 -10.54
N LYS A 445 -19.58 -18.11 -11.42
CA LYS A 445 -20.02 -18.09 -12.82
C LYS A 445 -19.58 -19.33 -13.60
N ILE A 446 -18.39 -19.87 -13.34
CA ILE A 446 -17.89 -21.09 -14.00
C ILE A 446 -18.66 -22.32 -13.53
N VAL A 447 -19.01 -22.39 -12.25
CA VAL A 447 -19.77 -23.52 -11.68
C VAL A 447 -21.29 -23.40 -11.85
N GLY A 448 -21.77 -22.36 -12.54
CA GLY A 448 -23.16 -22.24 -12.99
C GLY A 448 -24.10 -21.43 -12.08
N VAL A 449 -23.57 -20.63 -11.15
CA VAL A 449 -24.38 -19.70 -10.33
C VAL A 449 -24.77 -18.49 -11.18
N ASN A 450 -26.07 -18.15 -11.21
CA ASN A 450 -26.57 -17.10 -12.09
C ASN A 450 -26.32 -15.71 -11.53
N GLU A 451 -25.84 -14.81 -12.41
CA GLU A 451 -25.67 -13.39 -12.12
C GLU A 451 -24.93 -13.09 -10.79
N ALA A 452 -23.92 -13.91 -10.45
CA ALA A 452 -23.09 -13.66 -9.29
C ALA A 452 -22.33 -12.32 -9.45
N ILE A 453 -22.54 -11.40 -8.50
CA ILE A 453 -21.93 -10.06 -8.48
C ILE A 453 -21.40 -9.75 -7.07
N ASP A 454 -20.11 -9.48 -6.97
CA ASP A 454 -19.46 -8.98 -5.75
C ASP A 454 -19.60 -7.46 -5.64
N ILE A 455 -19.99 -7.01 -4.44
CA ILE A 455 -20.08 -5.60 -4.07
C ILE A 455 -18.95 -5.27 -3.11
N GLN A 456 -17.89 -4.69 -3.68
CA GLN A 456 -16.74 -4.15 -2.95
C GLN A 456 -16.08 -5.16 -2.00
N GLY A 457 -16.17 -6.47 -2.25
CA GLY A 457 -15.62 -7.50 -1.38
C GLY A 457 -16.37 -7.72 -0.07
N THR A 458 -17.61 -7.22 0.05
CA THR A 458 -18.46 -7.35 1.26
C THR A 458 -19.59 -8.35 1.07
N ILE A 459 -20.37 -8.18 0.00
CA ILE A 459 -21.60 -8.90 -0.27
C ILE A 459 -21.53 -9.43 -1.70
N LEU A 460 -21.91 -10.70 -1.86
CA LEU A 460 -22.17 -11.29 -3.15
C LEU A 460 -23.69 -11.37 -3.36
N ILE A 461 -24.18 -10.89 -4.50
CA ILE A 461 -25.58 -10.98 -4.92
C ILE A 461 -25.70 -12.00 -6.05
N THR A 462 -26.75 -12.81 -6.03
CA THR A 462 -27.11 -13.75 -7.11
C THR A 462 -28.63 -13.84 -7.26
N LYS A 463 -29.10 -14.15 -8.47
CA LYS A 463 -30.52 -14.41 -8.78
C LYS A 463 -30.93 -15.88 -8.66
N ASP A 464 -30.07 -16.71 -8.09
CA ASP A 464 -30.43 -18.09 -7.81
C ASP A 464 -31.55 -18.17 -6.76
N LYS A 465 -32.45 -19.15 -6.91
CA LYS A 465 -33.59 -19.35 -6.00
C LYS A 465 -33.21 -20.01 -4.68
N HIS A 466 -32.05 -20.65 -4.64
CA HIS A 466 -31.55 -21.38 -3.47
C HIS A 466 -30.07 -21.05 -3.28
N ILE A 467 -29.62 -21.10 -2.02
CA ILE A 467 -28.20 -20.95 -1.72
C ILE A 467 -27.42 -22.01 -2.50
N PHE A 468 -26.45 -21.56 -3.29
CA PHE A 468 -25.65 -22.43 -4.14
C PHE A 468 -24.73 -23.30 -3.27
N ASP A 469 -24.47 -24.52 -3.72
CA ASP A 469 -23.38 -25.31 -3.14
C ASP A 469 -22.05 -24.73 -3.63
N VAL A 470 -21.12 -24.52 -2.70
CA VAL A 470 -19.77 -24.06 -3.03
C VAL A 470 -18.88 -25.21 -3.51
N GLY A 471 -19.40 -26.46 -3.50
CA GLY A 471 -18.90 -27.69 -4.12
C GLY A 471 -17.45 -27.71 -4.63
N ASN A 472 -16.58 -28.47 -3.93
CA ASN A 472 -15.22 -28.87 -4.31
C ASN A 472 -14.49 -27.98 -5.33
N ILE A 473 -14.32 -26.69 -5.03
CA ILE A 473 -13.41 -25.85 -5.81
C ILE A 473 -12.03 -26.49 -5.71
N ASN A 474 -11.44 -26.75 -6.87
CA ASN A 474 -10.15 -27.38 -7.01
C ASN A 474 -9.18 -26.46 -7.75
N GLU A 475 -7.92 -26.86 -7.79
CA GLU A 475 -6.85 -26.13 -8.47
C GLU A 475 -7.16 -25.90 -9.95
N THR A 476 -7.83 -26.83 -10.63
CA THR A 476 -8.18 -26.71 -12.04
C THR A 476 -9.11 -25.53 -12.30
N ILE A 477 -10.22 -25.43 -11.56
CA ILE A 477 -11.19 -24.33 -11.71
C ILE A 477 -10.53 -23.00 -11.37
N PHE A 478 -9.75 -22.97 -10.28
CA PHE A 478 -9.03 -21.77 -9.87
C PHE A 478 -8.07 -21.28 -10.98
N MET A 479 -7.28 -22.19 -11.54
CA MET A 479 -6.31 -21.86 -12.60
C MET A 479 -7.00 -21.47 -13.91
N GLU A 480 -8.17 -22.03 -14.22
CA GLU A 480 -9.01 -21.58 -15.33
C GLU A 480 -9.46 -20.13 -15.13
N THR A 481 -9.94 -19.77 -13.93
CA THR A 481 -10.30 -18.39 -13.59
C THR A 481 -9.12 -17.44 -13.76
N ILE A 482 -7.95 -17.76 -13.17
CA ILE A 482 -6.75 -16.93 -13.31
C ILE A 482 -6.38 -16.78 -14.80
N SER A 483 -6.39 -17.86 -15.58
CA SER A 483 -6.01 -17.81 -17.00
C SER A 483 -6.93 -16.90 -17.83
N LYS A 484 -8.23 -16.87 -17.51
CA LYS A 484 -9.22 -16.00 -18.19
C LYS A 484 -9.21 -14.56 -17.69
N LYS A 485 -8.86 -14.33 -16.42
CA LYS A 485 -9.07 -13.05 -15.71
C LYS A 485 -7.81 -12.40 -15.13
N TYR A 486 -6.62 -12.89 -15.46
CA TYR A 486 -5.38 -12.37 -14.85
C TYR A 486 -5.17 -10.86 -15.04
N THR A 487 -5.69 -10.27 -16.12
CA THR A 487 -5.59 -8.82 -16.40
C THR A 487 -6.48 -8.03 -15.44
N GLU A 488 -7.72 -8.44 -15.24
CA GLU A 488 -8.62 -7.81 -14.27
C GLU A 488 -8.12 -8.01 -12.84
N ILE A 489 -7.60 -9.20 -12.54
CA ILE A 489 -7.01 -9.52 -11.23
C ILE A 489 -5.76 -8.67 -10.96
N GLU A 490 -5.00 -8.32 -11.99
CA GLU A 490 -3.81 -7.45 -11.88
C GLU A 490 -4.15 -6.12 -11.20
N HIS A 491 -5.34 -5.55 -11.43
CA HIS A 491 -5.74 -4.28 -10.81
C HIS A 491 -5.82 -4.34 -9.28
N PHE A 492 -5.99 -5.52 -8.70
CA PHE A 492 -6.02 -5.72 -7.26
C PHE A 492 -4.65 -6.05 -6.66
N LEU A 493 -3.64 -6.34 -7.50
CA LEU A 493 -2.36 -6.89 -7.07
C LEU A 493 -1.23 -5.90 -7.32
N ASN A 494 -0.39 -5.66 -6.31
CA ASN A 494 0.83 -4.89 -6.48
C ASN A 494 1.92 -5.74 -7.17
N LYS A 495 1.87 -5.81 -8.51
CA LYS A 495 2.75 -6.66 -9.32
C LYS A 495 4.03 -6.02 -9.79
N GLY A 496 4.33 -4.80 -9.38
CA GLY A 496 5.54 -4.07 -9.77
C GLY A 496 5.54 -3.65 -11.25
N SER A 497 6.30 -2.60 -11.56
CA SER A 497 6.24 -1.90 -12.87
C SER A 497 6.65 -2.74 -14.08
N PHE A 498 7.31 -3.88 -13.87
CA PHE A 498 7.82 -4.75 -14.94
C PHE A 498 6.93 -5.98 -15.21
N TYR A 499 5.76 -6.07 -14.57
CA TYR A 499 4.85 -7.19 -14.76
C TYR A 499 4.42 -7.38 -16.21
N TYR A 500 4.22 -6.28 -16.95
CA TYR A 500 3.84 -6.31 -18.36
C TYR A 500 4.84 -7.08 -19.26
N LEU A 501 6.11 -7.18 -18.84
CA LEU A 501 7.20 -7.89 -19.54
C LEU A 501 7.35 -9.36 -19.12
N LEU A 502 6.51 -9.88 -18.22
CA LEU A 502 6.50 -11.32 -17.96
C LEU A 502 5.84 -12.06 -19.12
N PRO A 503 6.35 -13.25 -19.52
CA PRO A 503 5.64 -14.13 -20.42
C PRO A 503 4.31 -14.58 -19.78
N ARG A 504 3.32 -14.91 -20.62
CA ARG A 504 1.94 -15.21 -20.18
C ARG A 504 1.88 -16.25 -19.06
N ASP A 505 2.61 -17.36 -19.19
CA ASP A 505 2.60 -18.43 -18.18
C ASP A 505 3.15 -17.94 -16.83
N MET A 506 4.14 -17.03 -16.85
CA MET A 506 4.68 -16.43 -15.64
C MET A 506 3.75 -15.37 -15.04
N LYS A 507 2.96 -14.67 -15.86
CA LYS A 507 1.88 -13.80 -15.38
C LYS A 507 0.85 -14.62 -14.62
N ILE A 508 0.33 -15.69 -15.21
CA ILE A 508 -0.63 -16.60 -14.59
C ILE A 508 -0.08 -17.17 -13.28
N LYS A 509 1.16 -17.68 -13.28
CA LYS A 509 1.82 -18.21 -12.08
C LYS A 509 1.99 -17.14 -11.00
N SER A 510 2.48 -15.95 -11.36
CA SER A 510 2.63 -14.83 -10.44
C SER A 510 1.29 -14.46 -9.81
N THR A 511 0.23 -14.35 -10.61
CA THR A 511 -1.12 -14.03 -10.14
C THR A 511 -1.65 -15.09 -9.18
N SER A 512 -1.56 -16.38 -9.53
CA SER A 512 -1.96 -17.49 -8.66
C SER A 512 -1.25 -17.47 -7.31
N LEU A 513 0.07 -17.25 -7.31
CA LEU A 513 0.85 -17.13 -6.09
C LEU A 513 0.39 -15.96 -5.20
N ALA A 514 0.09 -14.79 -5.78
CA ALA A 514 -0.29 -13.61 -5.00
C ALA A 514 -1.73 -13.66 -4.48
N VAL A 515 -2.62 -14.38 -5.17
CA VAL A 515 -3.96 -14.68 -4.64
C VAL A 515 -3.87 -15.70 -3.49
N ASN A 516 -2.75 -16.42 -3.36
CA ASN A 516 -2.56 -17.51 -2.40
C ASN A 516 -3.61 -18.60 -2.60
N MET A 517 -3.55 -19.25 -3.78
CA MET A 517 -4.47 -20.28 -4.25
C MET A 517 -4.87 -21.30 -3.17
N ASN A 518 -3.89 -21.89 -2.48
CA ASN A 518 -4.17 -22.91 -1.47
C ASN A 518 -5.01 -22.36 -0.31
N ASN A 519 -4.69 -21.16 0.17
CA ASN A 519 -5.47 -20.50 1.21
C ASN A 519 -6.89 -20.17 0.74
N PHE A 520 -7.01 -19.63 -0.48
CA PHE A 520 -8.30 -19.32 -1.06
C PHE A 520 -9.18 -20.57 -1.18
N ILE A 521 -8.67 -21.65 -1.79
CA ILE A 521 -9.40 -22.91 -1.95
C ILE A 521 -9.82 -23.47 -0.59
N ASN A 522 -8.91 -23.48 0.40
CA ASN A 522 -9.22 -23.95 1.75
C ASN A 522 -10.32 -23.12 2.41
N ILE A 523 -10.26 -21.79 2.29
CA ILE A 523 -11.30 -20.90 2.81
C ILE A 523 -12.64 -21.27 2.17
N ILE A 524 -12.72 -21.29 0.85
CA ILE A 524 -13.99 -21.48 0.16
C ILE A 524 -14.61 -22.85 0.46
N ASN A 525 -13.80 -23.91 0.43
CA ASN A 525 -14.26 -25.28 0.73
C ASN A 525 -14.62 -25.49 2.22
N SER A 526 -14.25 -24.55 3.10
CA SER A 526 -14.60 -24.60 4.53
C SER A 526 -15.85 -23.79 4.91
N ILE A 527 -16.40 -23.04 3.95
CA ILE A 527 -17.55 -22.15 4.18
C ILE A 527 -18.78 -22.97 4.59
N LYS A 528 -19.46 -22.47 5.62
CA LYS A 528 -20.84 -22.87 5.93
C LYS A 528 -21.75 -21.65 5.80
N PHE A 529 -22.91 -21.82 5.19
CA PHE A 529 -23.89 -20.74 5.12
C PHE A 529 -24.78 -20.74 6.36
N LYS A 530 -25.06 -19.54 6.88
CA LYS A 530 -25.99 -19.33 7.98
C LYS A 530 -27.05 -18.33 7.57
N GLU A 531 -28.30 -18.78 7.50
CA GLU A 531 -29.41 -17.91 7.17
C GLU A 531 -29.64 -16.91 8.32
N ILE A 532 -29.86 -15.64 7.97
CA ILE A 532 -30.17 -14.57 8.92
C ILE A 532 -31.46 -13.87 8.51
N ARG A 533 -32.15 -13.28 9.50
CA ARG A 533 -33.29 -12.40 9.22
C ARG A 533 -32.77 -11.01 8.88
N LYS A 534 -33.25 -10.47 7.76
CA LYS A 534 -32.81 -9.16 7.27
C LYS A 534 -33.12 -8.05 8.28
N GLU A 535 -34.26 -8.13 8.95
CA GLU A 535 -34.75 -7.13 9.89
C GLU A 535 -33.81 -6.95 11.10
N ASP A 536 -33.13 -8.03 11.52
CA ASP A 536 -32.19 -8.00 12.65
C ASP A 536 -30.92 -7.19 12.33
N TYR A 537 -30.64 -6.96 11.05
CA TYR A 537 -29.41 -6.33 10.56
C TYR A 537 -29.65 -5.17 9.57
N ASP A 538 -30.90 -4.77 9.35
CA ASP A 538 -31.33 -3.91 8.24
C ASP A 538 -30.51 -2.61 8.12
N GLN A 539 -30.35 -1.88 9.23
CA GLN A 539 -29.56 -0.64 9.24
C GLN A 539 -28.07 -0.87 8.93
N LYS A 540 -27.51 -2.03 9.32
CA LYS A 540 -26.12 -2.39 9.04
C LYS A 540 -25.95 -2.83 7.59
N LEU A 541 -26.88 -3.62 7.06
CA LEU A 541 -26.90 -4.12 5.68
C LEU A 541 -27.13 -2.99 4.67
N LEU A 542 -28.08 -2.09 4.93
CA LEU A 542 -28.30 -0.90 4.09
C LEU A 542 -27.06 0.00 4.02
N SER A 543 -26.27 0.06 5.09
CA SER A 543 -25.02 0.83 5.09
C SER A 543 -23.92 0.21 4.23
N LEU A 544 -23.96 -1.12 4.01
CA LEU A 544 -23.01 -1.85 3.16
C LEU A 544 -23.38 -1.73 1.67
N ILE A 545 -24.68 -1.82 1.35
CA ILE A 545 -25.18 -1.75 -0.03
C ILE A 545 -25.05 -0.33 -0.62
N ASN A 546 -25.13 0.70 0.22
CA ASN A 546 -25.01 2.11 -0.19
C ASN A 546 -23.56 2.65 -0.17
N MET A 547 -22.54 1.79 0.00
CA MET A 547 -21.12 2.14 -0.22
C MET A 547 -20.77 2.15 -1.71
#